data_AF-A0A5M3Z387-F1
#
_entry.id   AF-A0A5M3Z387-F1
#
_cell.length_a   1.000
_cell.length_b   1.000
_cell.length_c   1.000
_cell.angle_alpha   90.00
_cell.angle_beta   90.00
_cell.angle_gamma   90.00
#
_symmetry.space_group_name_H-M   'P 1'
#
loop_
_entity.id
_entity.type
_entity.pdbx_description
1 polymer ?
#
loop_
_entity_poly.entity_id
_entity_poly.type
_entity_poly.pdbx_seq_one_letter_code
_entity_poly.pdbx_strand_id
1 'polypeptide(L)'
;MSRSAADATRFTATGPYANAKPGAAPYKLPGFMANANANTSSAGSAATGPGGRPETPKEKVERLRAQARAARIAQSTSRVDQVIDVGRRFANRAHKAMVYTLIAASGVCGALTVYSMVSLTLYNRRQRALWIENEMQKLQDAKAAYVAGSATPAQLELLKNEKIAEIMKQKKDEEKANRPWNQLKAYLFGGLKSDEPATAAAAAGTSTESGKPGVLEALNAKAVEDAGAAAPSSTPTAGPGQLDVLADNAEAAAKQTTRSWKSWLTGR
;
A
#
# COMPACT_ATOMS: atom_id res chain seq x y z
N MET A 1 -32.86 -62.71 43.01
CA MET A 1 -31.94 -62.09 43.99
C MET A 1 -31.95 -60.59 43.76
N SER A 2 -32.76 -59.89 44.54
CA SER A 2 -32.89 -58.44 44.55
C SER A 2 -31.57 -57.81 45.02
N ARG A 3 -30.90 -57.05 44.16
CA ARG A 3 -29.69 -56.31 44.53
C ARG A 3 -30.11 -55.12 45.38
N SER A 4 -29.79 -55.17 46.66
CA SER A 4 -30.12 -54.13 47.63
C SER A 4 -29.34 -52.84 47.32
N ALA A 5 -30.02 -51.69 47.32
CA ALA A 5 -29.44 -50.37 47.07
C ALA A 5 -28.34 -49.96 48.05
N ALA A 6 -28.17 -50.70 49.16
CA ALA A 6 -27.08 -50.54 50.11
C ALA A 6 -25.69 -50.89 49.53
N ASP A 7 -25.62 -51.61 48.40
CA ASP A 7 -24.34 -51.97 47.74
C ASP A 7 -23.79 -50.85 46.85
N ALA A 8 -24.61 -49.83 46.52
CA ALA A 8 -24.23 -48.73 45.62
C ALA A 8 -23.50 -47.56 46.31
N THR A 9 -23.46 -47.52 47.65
CA THR A 9 -22.83 -46.42 48.42
C THR A 9 -21.66 -46.86 49.29
N ARG A 10 -21.22 -48.12 49.17
CA ARG A 10 -20.04 -48.60 49.89
C ARG A 10 -18.81 -48.33 49.03
N PHE A 11 -18.03 -47.34 49.45
CA PHE A 11 -16.76 -46.89 48.89
C PHE A 11 -15.94 -48.03 48.25
N THR A 12 -16.10 -48.19 46.94
CA THR A 12 -15.20 -48.98 46.12
C THR A 12 -13.93 -48.15 45.99
N ALA A 13 -12.92 -48.49 46.78
CA ALA A 13 -11.59 -47.93 46.62
C ALA A 13 -11.10 -48.30 45.21
N THR A 14 -11.29 -47.43 44.22
CA THR A 14 -10.74 -47.60 42.86
C THR A 14 -9.28 -47.14 42.83
N GLY A 15 -8.48 -47.61 43.78
CA GLY A 15 -7.03 -47.50 43.78
C GLY A 15 -6.41 -48.82 43.35
N PRO A 16 -5.21 -48.83 42.73
CA PRO A 16 -4.58 -50.02 42.13
C PRO A 16 -4.24 -51.16 43.13
N TYR A 17 -4.65 -51.07 44.39
CA TYR A 17 -4.36 -52.03 45.46
C TYR A 17 -5.61 -52.65 46.11
N ALA A 18 -6.80 -52.46 45.55
CA ALA A 18 -8.06 -52.92 46.15
C ALA A 18 -8.30 -54.44 46.13
N ASN A 19 -7.39 -55.24 45.57
CA ASN A 19 -7.46 -56.70 45.53
C ASN A 19 -6.28 -57.39 46.26
N ALA A 20 -5.77 -56.81 47.35
CA ALA A 20 -4.83 -57.52 48.23
C ALA A 20 -5.60 -58.26 49.33
N LYS A 21 -5.73 -59.58 49.20
CA LYS A 21 -6.30 -60.46 50.22
C LYS A 21 -5.45 -60.38 51.51
N PRO A 22 -6.02 -60.07 52.69
CA PRO A 22 -5.25 -60.06 53.93
C PRO A 22 -5.09 -61.51 54.39
N GLY A 23 -3.92 -62.11 54.13
CA GLY A 23 -3.66 -63.48 54.61
C GLY A 23 -2.59 -64.29 53.90
N ALA A 24 -1.89 -63.76 52.89
CA ALA A 24 -0.76 -64.47 52.29
C ALA A 24 0.56 -63.84 52.77
N ALA A 25 1.40 -64.66 53.41
CA ALA A 25 2.72 -64.33 53.92
C ALA A 25 3.62 -63.65 52.85
N PRO A 26 4.55 -62.76 53.25
CA PRO A 26 5.49 -62.18 52.31
C PRO A 26 6.38 -63.27 51.72
N TYR A 27 6.31 -63.38 50.40
CA TYR A 27 7.19 -64.13 49.51
C TYR A 27 8.65 -64.07 49.98
N LYS A 28 9.22 -65.23 50.32
CA LYS A 28 10.67 -65.39 50.50
C LYS A 28 11.35 -65.21 49.15
N LEU A 29 12.18 -64.17 49.03
CA LEU A 29 12.99 -63.93 47.83
C LEU A 29 14.11 -65.00 47.73
N PRO A 30 14.40 -65.55 46.54
CA PRO A 30 15.48 -66.51 46.35
C PRO A 30 16.85 -65.94 46.75
N GLY A 31 17.68 -66.74 47.43
CA GLY A 31 18.92 -66.32 48.09
C GLY A 31 19.99 -65.66 47.21
N PHE A 32 19.89 -65.72 45.88
CA PHE A 32 20.81 -65.03 44.97
C PHE A 32 20.57 -63.51 44.89
N MET A 33 19.39 -63.01 45.30
CA MET A 33 19.12 -61.56 45.44
C MET A 33 19.28 -61.06 46.90
N ALA A 34 19.36 -61.96 47.88
CA ALA A 34 19.55 -61.59 49.29
C ALA A 34 20.96 -61.06 49.59
N ASN A 35 21.95 -61.44 48.77
CA ASN A 35 23.36 -61.07 48.98
C ASN A 35 23.77 -59.73 48.33
N ALA A 36 22.85 -59.04 47.64
CA ALA A 36 23.09 -57.66 47.16
C ALA A 36 22.70 -56.59 48.21
N ASN A 37 22.04 -56.99 49.30
CA ASN A 37 21.62 -56.09 50.39
C ASN A 37 22.37 -56.32 51.71
N ALA A 38 23.43 -57.14 51.69
CA ALA A 38 24.28 -57.42 52.85
C ALA A 38 25.41 -56.38 53.06
N ASN A 39 25.38 -55.24 52.35
CA ASN A 39 26.30 -54.11 52.58
C ASN A 39 25.59 -52.76 52.79
N THR A 40 24.32 -52.74 53.20
CA THR A 40 23.63 -51.47 53.58
C THR A 40 22.78 -51.62 54.83
N SER A 41 23.26 -52.43 55.77
CA SER A 41 22.81 -52.41 57.16
C SER A 41 24.01 -52.29 58.11
N SER A 42 24.79 -51.23 57.92
CA SER A 42 25.55 -50.63 59.01
C SER A 42 25.40 -49.12 58.98
N ALA A 43 25.40 -48.54 60.17
CA ALA A 43 25.15 -47.16 60.52
C ALA A 43 25.78 -46.11 59.59
N GLY A 44 25.00 -45.06 59.29
CA GLY A 44 25.54 -43.69 59.26
C GLY A 44 26.48 -43.29 58.11
N SER A 45 26.22 -43.67 56.86
CA SER A 45 26.88 -43.01 55.72
C SER A 45 25.98 -41.93 55.14
N ALA A 46 26.24 -40.68 55.52
CA ALA A 46 25.61 -39.51 54.93
C ALA A 46 25.83 -39.52 53.41
N ALA A 47 24.75 -39.62 52.63
CA ALA A 47 24.80 -39.43 51.20
C ALA A 47 25.18 -37.97 50.95
N THR A 48 26.41 -37.80 50.51
CA THR A 48 27.05 -36.52 50.32
C THR A 48 26.46 -35.78 49.13
N GLY A 49 26.03 -34.54 49.34
CA GLY A 49 25.44 -33.70 48.30
C GLY A 49 26.46 -33.14 47.33
N PRO A 50 26.01 -32.33 46.36
CA PRO A 50 26.91 -31.71 45.39
C PRO A 50 27.97 -30.91 46.16
N GLY A 51 29.22 -31.38 46.14
CA GLY A 51 30.34 -30.73 46.84
C GLY A 51 30.76 -31.32 48.18
N GLY A 52 30.49 -32.60 48.46
CA GLY A 52 31.22 -33.27 49.55
C GLY A 52 30.63 -33.07 50.96
N ARG A 53 29.45 -32.45 51.08
CA ARG A 53 28.79 -32.14 52.36
C ARG A 53 27.61 -33.07 52.67
N PRO A 54 27.36 -33.43 53.93
CA PRO A 54 26.17 -34.20 54.30
C PRO A 54 24.90 -33.38 54.01
N GLU A 55 24.05 -33.85 53.08
CA GLU A 55 22.80 -33.16 52.71
C GLU A 55 21.83 -33.10 53.90
N THR A 56 21.09 -32.00 54.03
CA THR A 56 19.98 -31.97 55.00
C THR A 56 18.84 -32.89 54.53
N PRO A 57 18.04 -33.48 55.44
CA PRO A 57 16.96 -34.39 55.05
C PRO A 57 15.94 -33.77 54.07
N LYS A 58 15.68 -32.45 54.19
CA LYS A 58 14.80 -31.72 53.27
C LYS A 58 15.39 -31.60 51.87
N GLU A 59 16.67 -31.27 51.79
CA GLU A 59 17.43 -31.12 50.54
C GLU A 59 17.54 -32.45 49.78
N LYS A 60 17.71 -33.56 50.50
CA LYS A 60 17.70 -34.90 49.90
C LYS A 60 16.36 -35.22 49.21
N VAL A 61 15.24 -34.88 49.83
CA VAL A 61 13.91 -35.11 49.24
C VAL A 61 13.71 -34.21 48.02
N GLU A 62 14.17 -32.97 48.08
CA GLU A 62 14.10 -32.05 46.95
C GLU A 62 14.94 -32.54 45.77
N ARG A 63 16.17 -33.01 46.02
CA ARG A 63 17.02 -33.62 45.00
C ARG A 63 16.38 -34.89 44.43
N LEU A 64 15.82 -35.76 45.27
CA LEU A 64 15.14 -36.97 44.78
C LEU A 64 13.88 -36.64 43.97
N ARG A 65 13.12 -35.61 44.34
CA ARG A 65 12.00 -35.11 43.53
C ARG A 65 12.49 -34.49 42.22
N ALA A 66 13.60 -33.76 42.24
CA ALA A 66 14.22 -33.20 41.04
C ALA A 66 14.74 -34.31 40.11
N GLN A 67 15.41 -35.33 40.66
CA GLN A 67 15.85 -36.52 39.92
C GLN A 67 14.66 -37.33 39.39
N ALA A 68 13.59 -37.50 40.16
CA ALA A 68 12.40 -38.21 39.68
C ALA A 68 11.70 -37.44 38.55
N ARG A 69 11.61 -36.10 38.64
CA ARG A 69 11.08 -35.27 37.55
C ARG A 69 11.99 -35.32 36.31
N ALA A 70 13.31 -35.23 36.50
CA ALA A 70 14.27 -35.34 35.41
C ALA A 70 14.26 -36.73 34.76
N ALA A 71 14.18 -37.81 35.54
CA ALA A 71 14.07 -39.18 35.05
C ALA A 71 12.75 -39.42 34.32
N ARG A 72 11.63 -38.86 34.82
CA ARG A 72 10.34 -38.94 34.12
C ARG A 72 10.38 -38.24 32.76
N ILE A 73 10.99 -37.05 32.68
CA ILE A 73 11.18 -36.34 31.41
C ILE A 73 12.09 -37.14 30.47
N ALA A 74 13.22 -37.65 30.98
CA ALA A 74 14.16 -38.46 30.19
C ALA A 74 13.56 -39.78 29.69
N GLN A 75 12.68 -40.41 30.47
CA GLN A 75 11.96 -41.63 30.08
C GLN A 75 10.82 -41.35 29.09
N SER A 76 10.21 -40.16 29.14
CA SER A 76 9.14 -39.78 28.21
C SER A 76 9.63 -39.30 26.85
N THR A 77 10.89 -38.88 26.71
CA THR A 77 11.44 -38.43 25.42
C THR A 77 12.07 -39.60 24.66
N SER A 78 11.33 -40.18 23.72
CA SER A 78 11.90 -41.10 22.73
C SER A 78 12.89 -40.34 21.82
N ARG A 79 13.94 -41.01 21.34
CA ARG A 79 14.93 -40.39 20.41
C ARG A 79 14.27 -39.85 19.14
N VAL A 80 13.18 -40.49 18.70
CA VAL A 80 12.38 -40.03 17.57
C VAL A 80 11.63 -38.74 17.92
N ASP A 81 11.11 -38.62 19.13
CA ASP A 81 10.40 -37.43 19.61
C ASP A 81 11.34 -36.21 19.69
N GLN A 82 12.59 -36.42 20.11
CA GLN A 82 13.62 -35.37 20.10
C GLN A 82 13.93 -34.86 18.67
N VAL A 83 13.98 -35.75 17.68
CA VAL A 83 14.20 -35.38 16.28
C VAL A 83 13.01 -34.59 15.73
N ILE A 84 11.79 -34.99 16.07
CA ILE A 84 10.57 -34.29 15.66
C ILE A 84 10.53 -32.87 16.26
N ASP A 85 10.87 -32.73 17.54
CA ASP A 85 10.91 -31.43 18.22
C ASP A 85 11.94 -30.48 17.61
N VAL A 86 13.13 -30.99 17.28
CA VAL A 86 14.17 -30.21 16.59
C VAL A 86 13.70 -29.86 15.17
N GLY A 87 13.10 -30.80 14.46
CA GLY A 87 12.53 -30.60 13.13
C GLY A 87 11.47 -29.50 13.11
N ARG A 88 10.56 -29.50 14.08
CA ARG A 88 9.51 -28.46 14.21
C ARG A 88 10.12 -27.07 14.46
N ARG A 89 11.14 -26.98 15.32
CA ARG A 89 11.84 -25.71 15.58
C ARG A 89 12.60 -25.22 14.35
N PHE A 90 13.25 -26.12 13.63
CA PHE A 90 13.97 -25.81 12.39
C PHE A 90 13.02 -25.35 11.29
N ALA A 91 11.93 -26.08 11.04
CA ALA A 91 10.93 -25.74 10.04
C ALA A 91 10.33 -24.35 10.30
N ASN A 92 9.99 -24.03 11.54
CA ASN A 92 9.49 -22.71 11.91
C ASN A 92 10.52 -21.60 11.67
N ARG A 93 11.81 -21.89 11.88
CA ARG A 93 12.89 -20.92 11.65
C ARG A 93 13.17 -20.73 10.16
N ALA A 94 13.14 -21.81 9.39
CA ALA A 94 13.27 -21.78 7.93
C ALA A 94 12.09 -21.04 7.28
N HIS A 95 10.85 -21.29 7.72
CA HIS A 95 9.67 -20.59 7.23
C HIS A 95 9.76 -19.09 7.50
N LYS A 96 10.12 -18.69 8.73
CA LYS A 96 10.32 -17.27 9.06
C LYS A 96 11.43 -16.64 8.22
N ALA A 97 12.55 -17.32 8.05
CA ALA A 97 13.64 -16.83 7.20
C ALA A 97 13.17 -16.62 5.75
N MET A 98 12.47 -17.59 5.16
CA MET A 98 11.93 -17.47 3.81
C MET A 98 10.97 -16.28 3.69
N VAL A 99 10.03 -16.13 4.62
CA VAL A 99 9.08 -15.02 4.62
C VAL A 99 9.81 -13.67 4.68
N TYR A 100 10.77 -13.52 5.59
CA TYR A 100 11.54 -12.27 5.67
C TYR A 100 12.40 -12.02 4.44
N THR A 101 12.96 -13.06 3.82
CA THR A 101 13.71 -12.89 2.56
C THR A 101 12.80 -12.45 1.42
N LEU A 102 11.59 -13.00 1.30
CA LEU A 102 10.61 -12.59 0.29
C LEU A 102 10.17 -11.14 0.49
N ILE A 103 9.90 -10.75 1.73
CA ILE A 103 9.54 -9.37 2.06
C ILE A 103 10.69 -8.42 1.71
N ALA A 104 11.92 -8.74 2.13
CA ALA A 104 13.09 -7.92 1.82
C ALA A 104 13.34 -7.83 0.30
N ALA A 105 13.28 -8.96 -0.41
CA ALA A 105 13.45 -9.00 -1.87
C ALA A 105 12.37 -8.17 -2.59
N SER A 106 11.12 -8.25 -2.15
CA SER A 106 10.02 -7.44 -2.70
C SER A 106 10.24 -5.94 -2.46
N GLY A 107 10.75 -5.56 -1.28
CA GLY A 107 11.10 -4.18 -0.95
C GLY A 107 12.24 -3.64 -1.81
N VAL A 108 13.31 -4.42 -2.01
CA VAL A 108 14.43 -4.04 -2.88
C VAL A 108 13.97 -3.89 -4.32
N CYS A 109 13.15 -4.82 -4.83
CA CYS A 109 12.56 -4.73 -6.16
C CYS A 109 11.73 -3.45 -6.31
N GLY A 110 10.87 -3.12 -5.34
CA GLY A 110 10.10 -1.89 -5.33
C GLY A 110 10.96 -0.62 -5.29
N ALA A 111 12.05 -0.62 -4.52
CA ALA A 111 12.97 0.52 -4.49
C ALA A 111 13.69 0.72 -5.84
N LEU A 112 14.10 -0.37 -6.49
CA LEU A 112 14.75 -0.33 -7.81
C LEU A 112 13.81 0.19 -8.91
N THR A 113 12.53 -0.15 -8.88
CA THR A 113 11.57 0.36 -9.88
C THR A 113 11.35 1.86 -9.72
N VAL A 114 11.16 2.35 -8.50
CA VAL A 114 11.03 3.79 -8.22
C VAL A 114 12.31 4.52 -8.62
N TYR A 115 13.48 4.00 -8.24
CA TYR A 115 14.77 4.58 -8.63
C TYR A 115 14.93 4.66 -10.15
N SER A 116 14.53 3.61 -10.87
CA SER A 116 14.59 3.57 -12.34
C SER A 116 13.64 4.59 -12.99
N MET A 117 12.43 4.74 -12.45
CA MET A 117 11.48 5.74 -12.94
C MET A 117 11.97 7.17 -12.70
N VAL A 118 12.54 7.44 -11.51
CA VAL A 118 13.09 8.75 -11.17
C VAL A 118 14.33 9.07 -12.01
N SER A 119 15.24 8.11 -12.21
CA SER A 119 16.45 8.33 -13.00
C SER A 119 16.12 8.65 -14.46
N LEU A 120 15.17 7.93 -15.07
CA LEU A 120 14.74 8.18 -16.44
C LEU A 120 14.05 9.55 -16.59
N THR A 121 13.20 9.91 -15.64
CA THR A 121 12.48 11.21 -15.69
C THR A 121 13.43 12.39 -15.54
N LEU A 122 14.41 12.33 -14.63
CA LEU A 122 15.43 13.37 -14.48
C LEU A 122 16.33 13.48 -15.71
N TYR A 123 16.75 12.35 -16.27
CA TYR A 123 17.56 12.34 -17.50
C TYR A 123 16.81 12.96 -18.67
N ASN A 124 15.57 12.54 -18.90
CA ASN A 124 14.72 13.11 -19.96
C ASN A 124 14.42 14.59 -19.73
N ARG A 125 14.24 15.01 -18.48
CA ARG A 125 14.04 16.43 -18.15
C ARG A 125 15.28 17.25 -18.49
N ARG A 126 16.47 16.73 -18.21
CA ARG A 126 17.74 17.40 -18.54
C ARG A 126 17.96 17.47 -20.06
N GLN A 127 17.75 16.37 -20.79
CA GLN A 127 17.86 16.40 -22.25
C GLN A 127 16.86 17.35 -22.89
N ARG A 128 15.61 17.37 -22.41
CA ARG A 128 14.61 18.33 -22.87
C ARG A 128 15.01 19.77 -22.59
N ALA A 129 15.59 20.06 -21.42
CA ALA A 129 16.06 21.41 -21.10
C ALA A 129 17.14 21.88 -22.09
N LEU A 130 18.13 21.03 -22.39
CA LEU A 130 19.16 21.34 -23.38
C LEU A 130 18.60 21.50 -24.79
N TRP A 131 17.64 20.64 -25.18
CA TRP A 131 16.96 20.77 -26.46
C TRP A 131 16.17 22.09 -26.57
N ILE A 132 15.45 22.46 -25.51
CA ILE A 132 14.70 23.73 -25.45
C ILE A 132 15.65 24.92 -25.57
N GLU A 133 16.77 24.90 -24.85
CA GLU A 133 17.77 25.99 -24.90
C GLU A 133 18.32 26.17 -26.31
N ASN A 134 18.70 25.07 -26.98
CA ASN A 134 19.16 25.11 -28.37
C ASN A 134 18.07 25.61 -29.33
N GLU A 135 16.82 25.20 -29.13
CA GLU A 135 15.72 25.64 -29.98
C GLU A 135 15.37 27.11 -29.77
N MET A 136 15.46 27.61 -28.53
CA MET A 136 15.31 29.03 -28.21
C MET A 136 16.41 29.86 -28.85
N GLN A 137 17.67 29.40 -28.82
CA GLN A 137 18.78 30.08 -29.50
C GLN A 137 18.55 30.15 -31.02
N LYS A 138 18.16 29.04 -31.66
CA LYS A 138 17.81 29.06 -33.10
C LYS A 138 16.70 30.03 -33.45
N LEU A 139 15.67 30.13 -32.60
CA LEU A 139 14.59 31.10 -32.80
C LEU A 139 15.08 32.54 -32.65
N GLN A 140 15.94 32.81 -31.66
CA GLN A 140 16.57 34.12 -31.50
C GLN A 140 17.45 34.48 -32.70
N ASP A 141 18.26 33.54 -33.19
CA ASP A 141 19.10 33.72 -34.38
C ASP A 141 18.27 33.97 -35.64
N ALA A 142 17.16 33.24 -35.81
CA ALA A 142 16.21 33.46 -36.91
C ALA A 142 15.58 34.87 -36.86
N LYS A 143 15.19 35.31 -35.65
CA LYS A 143 14.65 36.68 -35.44
C LYS A 143 15.72 37.73 -35.73
N ALA A 144 16.95 37.54 -35.26
CA ALA A 144 18.06 38.45 -35.52
C ALA A 144 18.39 38.55 -37.03
N ALA A 145 18.47 37.42 -37.73
CA ALA A 145 18.72 37.37 -39.17
C ALA A 145 17.56 37.98 -39.99
N TYR A 146 16.32 37.83 -39.53
CA TYR A 146 15.16 38.48 -40.14
C TYR A 146 15.25 40.01 -40.03
N VAL A 147 15.60 40.53 -38.85
CA VAL A 147 15.80 41.96 -38.64
C VAL A 147 16.99 42.49 -39.44
N ALA A 148 18.07 41.71 -39.54
CA ALA A 148 19.24 42.05 -40.36
C ALA A 148 18.97 41.94 -41.88
N GLY A 149 17.82 41.41 -42.31
CA GLY A 149 17.48 41.22 -43.71
C GLY A 149 18.21 40.07 -44.42
N SER A 150 19.01 39.28 -43.70
CA SER A 150 19.80 38.16 -44.23
C SER A 150 19.19 36.79 -43.88
N ALA A 151 17.87 36.73 -43.68
CA ALA A 151 17.19 35.51 -43.26
C ALA A 151 17.22 34.43 -44.33
N THR A 152 17.61 33.22 -43.92
CA THR A 152 17.51 32.03 -44.76
C THR A 152 16.04 31.59 -44.91
N PRO A 153 15.65 30.90 -46.00
CA PRO A 153 14.27 30.43 -46.18
C PRO A 153 13.81 29.52 -45.04
N ALA A 154 14.70 28.68 -44.50
CA ALA A 154 14.42 27.84 -43.34
C ALA A 154 14.09 28.66 -42.08
N GLN A 155 14.80 29.77 -41.82
CA GLN A 155 14.52 30.67 -40.69
C GLN A 155 13.17 31.38 -40.84
N LEU A 156 12.77 31.75 -42.07
CA LEU A 156 11.46 32.33 -42.33
C LEU A 156 10.33 31.34 -42.09
N GLU A 157 10.50 30.08 -42.47
CA GLU A 157 9.54 29.01 -42.21
C GLU A 157 9.41 28.73 -40.70
N LEU A 158 10.52 28.72 -39.95
CA LEU A 158 10.49 28.60 -38.49
C LEU A 158 9.66 29.70 -37.83
N LEU A 159 9.83 30.95 -38.26
CA LEU A 159 9.05 32.09 -37.75
C LEU A 159 7.55 32.01 -38.12
N LYS A 160 7.23 31.52 -39.32
CA LYS A 160 5.83 31.29 -39.73
C LYS A 160 5.19 30.20 -38.87
N ASN A 161 5.91 29.10 -38.64
CA ASN A 161 5.44 27.99 -37.83
C ASN A 161 5.23 28.40 -36.36
N GLU A 162 6.10 29.26 -35.82
CA GLU A 162 5.93 29.84 -34.47
C GLU A 162 4.60 30.64 -34.39
N LYS A 163 4.35 31.53 -35.36
CA LYS A 163 3.09 32.31 -35.42
C LYS A 163 1.86 31.42 -35.53
N ILE A 164 1.91 30.37 -36.36
CA ILE A 164 0.80 29.42 -36.50
C ILE A 164 0.58 28.67 -35.17
N ALA A 165 1.65 28.24 -34.51
CA ALA A 165 1.58 27.55 -33.23
C ALA A 165 1.00 28.44 -32.12
N GLU A 166 1.34 29.73 -32.09
CA GLU A 166 0.78 30.70 -31.14
C GLU A 166 -0.74 30.86 -31.33
N ILE A 167 -1.19 31.03 -32.58
CA ILE A 167 -2.63 31.13 -32.90
C ILE A 167 -3.37 29.86 -32.48
N MET A 168 -2.81 28.69 -32.77
CA MET A 168 -3.43 27.42 -32.34
C MET A 168 -3.44 27.28 -30.82
N LYS A 169 -2.39 27.73 -30.12
CA LYS A 169 -2.34 27.69 -28.66
C LYS A 169 -3.38 28.62 -28.04
N GLN A 170 -3.55 29.82 -28.58
CA GLN A 170 -4.60 30.76 -28.16
C GLN A 170 -5.98 30.13 -28.33
N LYS A 171 -6.30 29.59 -29.51
CA LYS A 171 -7.57 28.89 -29.75
C LYS A 171 -7.78 27.72 -28.79
N LYS A 172 -6.74 26.93 -28.54
CA LYS A 172 -6.83 25.79 -27.61
C LYS A 172 -7.00 26.23 -26.16
N ASP A 173 -6.39 27.34 -25.75
CA ASP A 173 -6.53 27.88 -24.41
C ASP A 173 -7.88 28.57 -24.21
N GLU A 174 -8.43 29.20 -25.25
CA GLU A 174 -9.82 29.66 -25.32
C GLU A 174 -10.80 28.49 -25.21
N GLU A 175 -10.60 27.41 -25.97
CA GLU A 175 -11.41 26.18 -25.87
C GLU A 175 -11.33 25.55 -24.47
N LYS A 176 -10.14 25.53 -23.86
CA LYS A 176 -9.97 25.06 -22.48
C LYS A 176 -10.65 25.99 -21.48
N ALA A 177 -10.59 27.31 -21.66
CA ALA A 177 -11.31 28.25 -20.81
C ALA A 177 -12.83 28.06 -20.96
N ASN A 178 -13.28 27.76 -22.17
CA ASN A 178 -14.67 27.45 -22.51
C ASN A 178 -15.11 26.03 -22.10
N ARG A 179 -14.21 25.18 -21.55
CA ARG A 179 -14.63 23.87 -21.02
C ARG A 179 -15.55 24.06 -19.83
N PRO A 180 -16.67 23.32 -19.76
CA PRO A 180 -17.68 23.49 -18.70
C PRO A 180 -17.09 23.29 -17.29
N TRP A 181 -16.09 22.42 -17.14
CA TRP A 181 -15.40 22.22 -15.87
C TRP A 181 -14.55 23.42 -15.43
N ASN A 182 -13.93 24.14 -16.38
CA ASN A 182 -13.14 25.32 -16.08
C ASN A 182 -14.03 26.54 -15.84
N GLN A 183 -15.15 26.65 -16.56
CA GLN A 183 -16.18 27.67 -16.27
C GLN A 183 -16.80 27.45 -14.88
N LEU A 184 -17.12 26.21 -14.50
CA LEU A 184 -17.63 25.90 -13.17
C LEU A 184 -16.62 26.23 -12.06
N LYS A 185 -15.33 25.91 -12.28
CA LYS A 185 -14.26 26.32 -11.36
C LYS A 185 -14.10 27.84 -11.27
N ALA A 186 -14.16 28.53 -12.40
CA ALA A 186 -14.09 29.99 -12.43
C ALA A 186 -15.29 30.63 -11.71
N TYR A 187 -16.49 30.05 -11.82
CA TYR A 187 -17.67 30.51 -11.10
C TYR A 187 -17.57 30.25 -9.59
N LEU A 188 -17.15 29.04 -9.18
CA LEU A 188 -17.01 28.66 -7.77
C LEU A 188 -15.88 29.39 -7.04
N PHE A 189 -14.73 29.57 -7.69
CA PHE A 189 -13.55 30.23 -7.09
C PHE A 189 -13.40 31.71 -7.48
N GLY A 190 -14.18 32.21 -8.44
CA GLY A 190 -14.22 33.62 -8.82
C GLY A 190 -14.96 34.49 -7.80
N GLY A 191 -15.95 33.90 -7.10
CA GLY A 191 -16.67 34.57 -6.01
C GLY A 191 -15.82 34.82 -4.75
N LEU A 192 -14.72 34.08 -4.54
CA LEU A 192 -13.81 34.29 -3.39
C LEU A 192 -12.63 35.24 -3.69
N LYS A 193 -12.40 35.59 -4.96
CA LYS A 193 -11.28 36.47 -5.38
C LYS A 193 -11.70 37.89 -5.73
N SER A 194 -13.00 38.18 -5.70
CA SER A 194 -13.54 39.50 -6.07
C SER A 194 -13.79 40.41 -4.87
N ASP A 195 -13.26 40.08 -3.68
CA ASP A 195 -13.48 40.84 -2.44
C ASP A 195 -12.16 41.13 -1.69
N GLU A 196 -11.16 41.62 -2.41
CA GLU A 196 -10.04 42.33 -1.79
C GLU A 196 -9.73 43.63 -2.55
N PRO A 197 -10.23 44.75 -2.01
CA PRO A 197 -9.42 45.96 -2.00
C PRO A 197 -9.32 46.56 -0.58
N ALA A 198 -8.07 46.86 -0.19
CA ALA A 198 -7.68 47.93 0.74
C ALA A 198 -7.97 47.78 2.24
N THR A 199 -6.99 47.23 2.99
CA THR A 199 -6.51 47.83 4.26
C THR A 199 -5.08 47.39 4.58
N ALA A 200 -4.09 47.98 3.91
CA ALA A 200 -2.77 48.28 4.48
C ALA A 200 -1.95 49.06 3.44
N ALA A 201 -1.39 50.21 3.85
CA ALA A 201 -0.48 51.08 3.10
C ALA A 201 -1.11 52.07 2.11
N ALA A 202 -1.72 53.13 2.65
CA ALA A 202 -1.73 54.43 1.98
C ALA A 202 -0.47 55.22 2.39
N ALA A 203 0.47 55.42 1.46
CA ALA A 203 1.25 56.65 1.34
C ALA A 203 2.07 56.66 0.03
N ALA A 204 1.70 57.59 -0.86
CA ALA A 204 2.47 58.21 -1.95
C ALA A 204 2.07 57.87 -3.41
N GLY A 205 1.49 58.86 -4.10
CA GLY A 205 1.79 59.12 -5.51
C GLY A 205 0.65 58.97 -6.54
N THR A 206 -0.17 60.03 -6.68
CA THR A 206 -0.66 60.66 -7.92
C THR A 206 -0.81 59.82 -9.22
N SER A 207 -2.05 59.71 -9.74
CA SER A 207 -2.49 60.31 -11.04
C SER A 207 -3.74 59.63 -11.63
N THR A 208 -4.76 60.45 -11.89
CA THR A 208 -5.57 60.49 -13.13
C THR A 208 -6.60 59.38 -13.46
N GLU A 209 -7.86 59.82 -13.41
CA GLU A 209 -9.01 59.54 -14.30
C GLU A 209 -9.29 58.11 -14.78
N SER A 210 -10.53 57.66 -14.53
CA SER A 210 -11.56 57.47 -15.58
C SER A 210 -12.66 56.50 -15.10
N GLY A 211 -13.82 57.05 -14.77
CA GLY A 211 -14.99 56.28 -14.35
C GLY A 211 -16.22 56.75 -15.10
N LYS A 212 -16.76 55.84 -15.93
CA LYS A 212 -17.97 55.90 -16.79
C LYS A 212 -17.63 56.26 -18.25
N PRO A 213 -17.90 55.33 -19.20
CA PRO A 213 -19.29 55.12 -19.64
C PRO A 213 -19.65 53.67 -19.99
N GLY A 214 -20.48 53.01 -19.16
CA GLY A 214 -21.10 51.71 -19.48
C GLY A 214 -22.58 51.79 -19.90
N VAL A 215 -23.13 53.01 -19.99
CA VAL A 215 -24.59 53.21 -20.17
C VAL A 215 -24.95 53.61 -21.61
N LEU A 216 -24.01 54.19 -22.38
CA LEU A 216 -24.23 54.57 -23.77
C LEU A 216 -24.14 53.39 -24.74
N GLU A 217 -23.36 52.35 -24.40
CA GLU A 217 -23.23 51.13 -25.22
C GLU A 217 -24.45 50.20 -25.09
N ALA A 218 -25.05 50.14 -23.89
CA ALA A 218 -26.25 49.35 -23.63
C ALA A 218 -27.50 49.88 -24.36
N LEU A 219 -27.58 51.18 -24.63
CA LEU A 219 -28.68 51.77 -25.40
C LEU A 219 -28.50 51.56 -26.91
N ASN A 220 -27.25 51.49 -27.40
CA ASN A 220 -26.97 51.24 -28.81
C ASN A 220 -27.21 49.76 -29.19
N ALA A 221 -26.89 48.83 -28.30
CA ALA A 221 -27.18 47.41 -28.50
C ALA A 221 -28.68 47.11 -28.58
N LYS A 222 -29.51 47.82 -27.82
CA LYS A 222 -30.97 47.63 -27.82
C LYS A 222 -31.66 48.23 -29.05
N ALA A 223 -31.09 49.28 -29.64
CA ALA A 223 -31.59 49.85 -30.90
C ALA A 223 -31.29 48.97 -32.13
N VAL A 224 -30.27 48.11 -32.06
CA VAL A 224 -29.91 47.17 -33.13
C VAL A 224 -30.74 45.88 -33.08
N GLU A 225 -31.16 45.43 -31.88
CA GLU A 225 -32.04 44.26 -31.74
C GLU A 225 -33.47 44.52 -32.27
N ASP A 226 -34.03 45.72 -32.05
CA ASP A 226 -35.40 46.04 -32.51
C ASP A 226 -35.48 46.30 -34.03
N ALA A 227 -34.35 46.42 -34.73
CA ALA A 227 -34.29 46.60 -36.19
C ALA A 227 -34.12 45.28 -36.97
N GLY A 228 -33.80 44.17 -36.30
CA GLY A 228 -33.53 42.87 -36.94
C GLY A 228 -34.76 41.98 -37.16
N ALA A 229 -35.91 42.35 -36.60
CA ALA A 229 -37.15 41.58 -36.68
C ALA A 229 -38.02 41.95 -37.90
N ALA A 230 -37.48 41.79 -39.12
CA ALA A 230 -38.29 41.82 -40.34
C ALA A 230 -37.69 40.99 -41.50
N ALA A 231 -38.33 39.85 -41.79
CA ALA A 231 -38.40 39.13 -43.08
C ALA A 231 -37.26 38.15 -43.54
N PRO A 232 -37.58 37.16 -44.42
CA PRO A 232 -37.16 35.74 -44.30
C PRO A 232 -36.38 35.16 -45.52
N SER A 233 -36.19 33.82 -45.54
CA SER A 233 -35.67 32.90 -46.62
C SER A 233 -34.23 32.41 -46.41
N SER A 234 -33.76 31.17 -46.67
CA SER A 234 -34.27 29.93 -47.32
C SER A 234 -33.31 28.75 -47.03
N THR A 235 -33.84 27.52 -47.00
CA THR A 235 -33.27 26.14 -47.02
C THR A 235 -32.05 25.90 -47.96
N PRO A 236 -31.24 24.79 -47.88
CA PRO A 236 -31.69 23.40 -47.60
C PRO A 236 -30.77 22.43 -46.81
N THR A 237 -31.41 21.32 -46.45
CA THR A 237 -30.95 20.05 -45.86
C THR A 237 -29.83 19.35 -46.66
N ALA A 238 -28.76 18.92 -45.98
CA ALA A 238 -27.84 17.89 -46.44
C ALA A 238 -27.64 16.87 -45.31
N GLY A 239 -27.86 15.59 -45.62
CA GLY A 239 -27.72 14.48 -44.66
C GLY A 239 -26.28 14.29 -44.17
N PRO A 240 -26.09 13.55 -43.06
CA PRO A 240 -24.78 13.42 -42.42
C PRO A 240 -23.78 12.80 -43.39
N GLY A 241 -22.64 13.46 -43.54
CA GLY A 241 -21.57 12.99 -44.43
C GLY A 241 -21.03 11.64 -43.95
N GLN A 242 -20.46 10.85 -44.85
CA GLN A 242 -19.84 9.55 -44.51
C GLN A 242 -18.79 9.68 -43.37
N LEU A 243 -18.19 10.86 -43.22
CA LEU A 243 -17.26 11.18 -42.14
C LEU A 243 -17.96 11.34 -40.78
N ASP A 244 -19.17 11.89 -40.73
CA ASP A 244 -19.97 11.98 -39.50
C ASP A 244 -20.45 10.60 -39.07
N VAL A 245 -20.83 9.74 -40.02
CA VAL A 245 -21.20 8.34 -39.74
C VAL A 245 -19.99 7.54 -39.24
N LEU A 246 -18.79 7.82 -39.74
CA LEU A 246 -17.55 7.21 -39.24
C LEU A 246 -17.16 7.76 -37.86
N ALA A 247 -17.39 9.05 -37.60
CA ALA A 247 -17.16 9.66 -36.31
C ALA A 247 -18.12 9.11 -35.24
N ASP A 248 -19.41 9.00 -35.56
CA ASP A 248 -20.42 8.41 -34.66
C ASP A 248 -20.14 6.93 -34.38
N ASN A 249 -19.70 6.16 -35.39
CA ASN A 249 -19.29 4.77 -35.20
C ASN A 249 -17.99 4.64 -34.39
N ALA A 250 -17.02 5.53 -34.60
CA ALA A 250 -15.79 5.57 -33.80
C ALA A 250 -16.07 5.99 -32.35
N GLU A 251 -16.99 6.92 -32.13
CA GLU A 251 -17.44 7.34 -30.81
C GLU A 251 -18.21 6.22 -30.09
N ALA A 252 -19.09 5.50 -30.80
CA ALA A 252 -19.80 4.34 -30.27
C ALA A 252 -18.85 3.19 -29.93
N ALA A 253 -17.85 2.92 -30.78
CA ALA A 253 -16.82 1.93 -30.53
C ALA A 253 -15.99 2.32 -29.30
N ALA A 254 -15.56 3.59 -29.19
CA ALA A 254 -14.83 4.09 -28.03
C ALA A 254 -15.63 4.01 -26.73
N LYS A 255 -16.95 4.27 -26.76
CA LYS A 255 -17.86 4.11 -25.61
C LYS A 255 -18.03 2.65 -25.18
N GLN A 256 -17.98 1.70 -26.11
CA GLN A 256 -17.98 0.26 -25.78
C GLN A 256 -16.63 -0.19 -25.18
N THR A 257 -15.49 0.31 -25.67
CA THR A 257 -14.17 -0.05 -25.13
C THR A 257 -13.88 0.62 -23.78
N THR A 258 -14.51 1.75 -23.50
CA THR A 258 -14.46 2.44 -22.20
C THR A 258 -15.43 1.88 -21.15
N ARG A 259 -16.02 0.69 -21.37
CA ARG A 259 -16.43 -0.20 -20.26
C ARG A 259 -15.18 -0.61 -19.48
N SER A 260 -14.80 0.35 -18.65
CA SER A 260 -13.59 0.48 -17.86
C SER A 260 -13.41 -0.73 -16.96
N TRP A 261 -12.15 -1.09 -16.67
CA TRP A 261 -11.76 -2.02 -15.61
C TRP A 261 -12.45 -1.78 -14.26
N LYS A 262 -13.04 -0.59 -14.04
CA LYS A 262 -13.93 -0.33 -12.89
C LYS A 262 -15.19 -1.21 -12.87
N SER A 263 -15.79 -1.53 -14.02
CA SER A 263 -16.95 -2.45 -14.12
C SER A 263 -16.62 -3.85 -13.61
N TRP A 264 -15.41 -4.34 -13.91
CA TRP A 264 -14.90 -5.61 -13.39
C TRP A 264 -14.67 -5.56 -11.87
N LEU A 265 -14.23 -4.41 -11.33
CA LEU A 265 -14.00 -4.23 -9.90
C LEU A 265 -15.30 -4.04 -9.09
N THR A 266 -16.36 -3.48 -9.68
CA THR A 266 -17.63 -3.19 -9.00
C THR A 266 -18.78 -4.14 -9.36
N GLY A 267 -18.54 -5.15 -10.20
CA GLY A 267 -19.51 -6.22 -10.48
C GLY A 267 -20.82 -5.73 -11.10
N ARG A 268 -20.77 -4.66 -11.89
CA ARG A 268 -21.89 -4.16 -12.70
C ARG A 268 -21.41 -3.68 -14.06
#